data_AF-A0A9X0L3D6-F1
#
_entry.id   AF-A0A9X0L3D6-F1
#
_cell.length_a   1.000
_cell.length_b   1.000
_cell.length_c   1.000
_cell.angle_alpha   90.00
_cell.angle_beta   90.00
_cell.angle_gamma   90.00
#
_symmetry.space_group_name_H-M   'P 1'
#
loop_
_entity.id
_entity.type
_entity.pdbx_description
1 polymer ?
#
loop_
_entity_poly.entity_id
_entity_poly.type
_entity_poly.pdbx_seq_one_letter_code
_entity_poly.pdbx_strand_id
1 'polypeptide(L)'
;MYTFAEQMPKFRGSGSDSIYAFINKNRQYPAEAAAQRLDGKVFVNFVVNPTGAVEHAKIVKSSNPVFEAEALRLVQMMPAWEPGKQNGRAVHVAQTLQINFPLPPVQPLLPGPRPVTEAYPPKPVGGQEALAAHLKNTLPYPEAARQAKTSALVFVKVLIDSTGQVLDATPFSTKGRQRNASKALQAPDKELIAAATSALHTGLTWQAAKRNGKAVKGSAVVPVLFDGLSGTVTLLNQIRLFPTEPPAIPGGPDAVLRFLSQNVKYPPSALRAGSQGQVIVFLEVSEEGRVENPIVVNSADPELDSEAVRAISQMPPVYPALENGKPVRSFFLVPVTFTIKGPITRPAPGARAYTR
;
A
#
# COMPACT_ATOMS: atom_id res chain seq x y z
N MET A 1 -17.31 28.78 38.14
CA MET A 1 -16.39 28.37 37.06
C MET A 1 -16.19 29.57 36.16
N TYR A 2 -14.96 30.07 36.04
CA TYR A 2 -14.67 31.25 35.23
C TYR A 2 -14.14 30.80 33.87
N THR A 3 -14.73 31.32 32.79
CA THR A 3 -14.22 31.14 31.41
C THR A 3 -13.09 32.10 31.10
N PHE A 4 -12.95 33.18 31.86
CA PHE A 4 -11.87 34.17 31.73
C PHE A 4 -11.41 34.61 33.13
N ALA A 5 -10.12 34.42 33.41
CA ALA A 5 -9.45 34.95 34.60
C ALA A 5 -8.53 36.10 34.17
N GLU A 6 -8.29 37.07 35.06
CA GLU A 6 -7.37 38.18 34.81
C GLU A 6 -5.95 37.66 34.51
N GLN A 7 -5.54 36.58 35.17
CA GLN A 7 -4.33 35.83 34.86
C GLN A 7 -4.72 34.40 34.46
N MET A 8 -4.40 34.01 33.23
CA MET A 8 -4.62 32.65 32.74
C MET A 8 -3.60 31.66 33.35
N PRO A 9 -4.00 30.39 33.59
CA PRO A 9 -3.07 29.36 34.00
C PRO A 9 -1.91 29.20 33.01
N LYS A 10 -0.71 28.93 33.52
CA LYS A 10 0.50 28.70 32.72
C LYS A 10 1.07 27.32 33.01
N PHE A 11 1.39 26.57 31.96
CA PHE A 11 2.12 25.31 32.12
C PHE A 11 3.51 25.66 32.66
N ARG A 12 3.96 24.94 33.70
CA ARG A 12 5.26 25.23 34.32
C ARG A 12 6.39 24.90 33.34
N GLY A 13 7.33 25.83 33.19
CA GLY A 13 8.51 25.67 32.34
C GLY A 13 8.54 26.61 31.13
N SER A 14 9.76 26.88 30.65
CA SER A 14 10.01 27.61 29.40
C SER A 14 10.97 26.79 28.53
N GLY A 15 10.95 27.01 27.21
CA GLY A 15 11.82 26.27 26.28
C GLY A 15 11.62 24.75 26.33
N SER A 16 12.63 24.01 26.83
CA SER A 16 12.64 22.54 26.94
C SER A 16 11.59 21.97 27.89
N ASP A 17 11.03 22.78 28.78
CA ASP A 17 9.97 22.38 29.73
C ASP A 17 8.57 22.84 29.29
N SER A 18 8.40 23.24 28.02
CA SER A 18 7.09 23.63 27.51
C SER A 18 6.09 22.46 27.46
N ILE A 19 4.80 22.79 27.46
CA ILE A 19 3.72 21.80 27.30
C ILE A 19 3.92 20.94 26.04
N TYR A 20 4.42 21.52 24.96
CA TYR A 20 4.68 20.77 23.72
C TYR A 20 5.85 19.80 23.87
N ALA A 21 6.90 20.17 24.60
CA ALA A 21 8.00 19.26 24.91
C ALA A 21 7.54 18.09 25.79
N PHE A 22 6.72 18.36 26.81
CA PHE A 22 6.08 17.31 27.63
C PHE A 22 5.24 16.36 26.76
N ILE A 23 4.37 16.90 25.91
CA ILE A 23 3.53 16.09 25.02
C ILE A 23 4.39 15.24 24.08
N ASN A 24 5.38 15.82 23.41
CA ASN A 24 6.23 15.10 22.47
C ASN A 24 7.04 13.99 23.13
N LYS A 25 7.55 14.23 24.35
CA LYS A 25 8.32 13.24 25.12
C LYS A 25 7.47 12.06 25.59
N ASN A 26 6.21 12.31 25.92
CA ASN A 26 5.34 11.32 26.56
C ASN A 26 4.33 10.67 25.62
N ARG A 27 4.20 11.16 24.38
CA ARG A 27 3.24 10.66 23.39
C ARG A 27 3.55 9.22 23.03
N GLN A 28 2.54 8.37 23.11
CA GLN A 28 2.53 7.03 22.57
C GLN A 28 1.64 7.01 21.33
N TYR A 29 2.19 6.64 20.18
CA TYR A 29 1.39 6.53 18.98
C TYR A 29 0.60 5.21 19.00
N PRO A 30 -0.74 5.21 18.88
CA PRO A 30 -1.51 3.98 18.82
C PRO A 30 -1.01 3.06 17.70
N ALA A 31 -0.79 1.78 18.00
CA ALA A 31 -0.21 0.82 17.03
C ALA A 31 -1.09 0.64 15.79
N GLU A 32 -2.42 0.62 15.97
CA GLU A 32 -3.38 0.56 14.86
C GLU A 32 -3.30 1.81 13.98
N ALA A 33 -3.19 3.00 14.59
CA ALA A 33 -3.03 4.24 13.84
C ALA A 33 -1.71 4.29 13.07
N ALA A 34 -0.62 3.76 13.66
CA ALA A 34 0.66 3.64 12.98
C ALA A 34 0.55 2.68 11.78
N ALA A 35 -0.08 1.51 11.97
CA ALA A 35 -0.27 0.51 10.92
C ALA A 35 -1.13 1.03 9.77
N GLN A 36 -2.16 1.80 10.07
CA GLN A 36 -3.06 2.41 9.09
C GLN A 36 -2.58 3.77 8.58
N ARG A 37 -1.39 4.24 9.02
CA ARG A 37 -0.80 5.53 8.65
C ARG A 37 -1.80 6.69 8.81
N LEU A 38 -2.59 6.64 9.88
CA LEU A 38 -3.52 7.69 10.25
C LEU A 38 -2.75 8.80 10.96
N ASP A 39 -3.03 10.07 10.68
CA ASP A 39 -2.63 11.20 11.51
C ASP A 39 -3.84 11.90 12.11
N GLY A 40 -3.62 12.82 13.04
CA GLY A 40 -4.75 13.54 13.61
C GLY A 40 -4.43 14.66 14.57
N LYS A 41 -5.49 15.34 14.98
CA LYS A 41 -5.50 16.41 15.96
C LYS A 41 -6.66 16.19 16.90
N VAL A 42 -6.39 16.27 18.20
CA VAL A 42 -7.41 16.14 19.26
C VAL A 42 -7.41 17.42 20.08
N PHE A 43 -8.58 18.01 20.27
CA PHE A 43 -8.80 19.16 21.12
C PHE A 43 -9.40 18.67 22.42
N VAL A 44 -8.65 18.84 23.51
CA VAL A 44 -9.05 18.42 24.85
C VAL A 44 -9.30 19.66 25.69
N ASN A 45 -10.51 19.78 26.20
CA ASN A 45 -10.87 20.78 27.19
C ASN A 45 -10.67 20.19 28.59
N PHE A 46 -10.10 20.98 29.50
CA PHE A 46 -9.89 20.57 30.89
C PHE A 46 -9.93 21.81 31.79
N VAL A 47 -10.01 21.59 33.10
CA VAL A 47 -10.00 22.66 34.10
C VAL A 47 -8.68 22.59 34.86
N VAL A 48 -8.02 23.74 35.02
CA VAL A 48 -6.92 23.89 35.97
C VAL A 48 -7.51 24.45 37.26
N ASN A 49 -7.36 23.70 38.35
CA ASN A 49 -7.90 24.11 39.65
C ASN A 49 -6.94 25.06 40.41
N PRO A 50 -7.33 25.61 41.57
CA PRO A 50 -6.50 26.54 42.33
C PRO A 50 -5.15 25.98 42.83
N THR A 51 -4.97 24.65 42.88
CA THR A 51 -3.67 24.03 43.21
C THR A 51 -2.78 23.84 41.98
N GLY A 52 -3.30 24.12 40.79
CA GLY A 52 -2.65 23.91 39.50
C GLY A 52 -2.86 22.51 38.92
N ALA A 53 -3.61 21.62 39.59
CA ALA A 53 -3.88 20.29 39.05
C ALA A 53 -4.93 20.37 37.92
N VAL A 54 -4.80 19.43 36.98
CA VAL A 54 -5.74 19.28 35.86
C VAL A 54 -6.87 18.34 36.27
N GLU A 55 -8.11 18.75 36.01
CA GLU A 55 -9.33 17.99 36.29
C GLU A 55 -10.34 18.11 35.14
N HIS A 56 -11.36 17.24 35.13
CA HIS A 56 -12.48 17.28 34.17
C HIS A 56 -12.06 17.31 32.69
N ALA A 57 -10.97 16.61 32.33
CA ALA A 57 -10.52 16.51 30.95
C ALA A 57 -11.56 15.78 30.07
N LYS A 58 -11.95 16.41 28.96
CA LYS A 58 -12.90 15.90 27.98
C LYS A 58 -12.51 16.30 26.56
N ILE A 59 -12.79 15.43 25.60
CA ILE A 59 -12.59 15.76 24.18
C ILE A 59 -13.72 16.67 23.72
N VAL A 60 -13.37 17.76 23.05
CA VAL A 60 -14.34 18.69 22.45
C VAL A 60 -14.37 18.60 20.94
N LYS A 61 -13.27 18.15 20.32
CA LYS A 61 -13.18 17.91 18.87
C LYS A 61 -12.03 16.96 18.58
N SER A 62 -12.21 16.04 17.65
CA SER A 62 -11.13 15.19 17.13
C SER A 62 -11.25 15.07 15.62
N SER A 63 -10.12 15.02 14.91
CA SER A 63 -10.11 14.65 13.50
C SER A 63 -10.11 13.14 13.29
N ASN A 64 -9.72 12.35 14.30
CA ASN A 64 -9.67 10.90 14.23
C ASN A 64 -9.80 10.29 15.64
N PRO A 65 -10.89 9.53 15.92
CA PRO A 65 -11.15 8.96 17.24
C PRO A 65 -10.05 8.04 17.78
N VAL A 66 -9.21 7.44 16.92
CA VAL A 66 -8.14 6.52 17.34
C VAL A 66 -7.13 7.16 18.32
N PHE A 67 -7.01 8.49 18.31
CA PHE A 67 -6.08 9.24 19.17
C PHE A 67 -6.69 9.76 20.47
N GLU A 68 -7.99 9.61 20.68
CA GLU A 68 -8.73 10.24 21.77
C GLU A 68 -8.29 9.75 23.15
N ALA A 69 -8.16 8.43 23.32
CA ALA A 69 -7.73 7.82 24.57
C ALA A 69 -6.32 8.29 24.98
N GLU A 70 -5.40 8.36 24.02
CA GLU A 70 -4.04 8.83 24.27
C GLU A 70 -3.99 10.34 24.57
N ALA A 71 -4.81 11.15 23.89
CA ALA A 71 -4.90 12.58 24.16
C ALA A 71 -5.40 12.85 25.60
N LEU A 72 -6.41 12.12 26.06
CA LEU A 72 -6.90 12.21 27.43
C LEU A 72 -5.82 11.80 28.44
N ARG A 73 -5.12 10.68 28.18
CA ARG A 73 -4.02 10.21 29.04
C ARG A 73 -2.92 11.27 29.18
N LEU A 74 -2.52 11.89 28.06
CA LEU A 74 -1.50 12.95 28.07
C LEU A 74 -1.92 14.17 28.90
N VAL A 75 -3.19 14.59 28.81
CA VAL A 75 -3.72 15.71 29.60
C VAL A 75 -3.80 15.37 31.09
N GLN A 76 -4.25 14.16 31.43
CA GLN A 76 -4.35 13.69 32.82
C GLN A 76 -2.97 13.48 33.47
N MET A 77 -1.94 13.19 32.68
CA MET A 77 -0.57 13.00 33.16
C MET A 77 0.22 14.31 33.30
N MET A 78 -0.36 15.46 32.94
CA MET A 78 0.34 16.74 33.02
C MET A 78 0.73 17.07 34.46
N PRO A 79 1.93 17.65 34.68
CA PRO A 79 2.31 18.17 35.98
C PRO A 79 1.41 19.34 36.38
N ALA A 80 1.44 19.71 37.67
CA ALA A 80 0.71 20.86 38.17
C ALA A 80 1.15 22.16 37.45
N TRP A 81 0.18 22.96 37.04
CA TRP A 81 0.34 24.25 36.38
C TRP A 81 0.56 25.37 37.40
N GLU A 82 0.90 26.56 36.92
CA GLU A 82 0.62 27.80 37.64
C GLU A 82 -0.87 28.09 37.52
N PRO A 83 -1.63 28.21 38.63
CA PRO A 83 -3.07 28.41 38.57
C PRO A 83 -3.41 29.80 38.04
N GLY A 84 -4.58 29.91 37.41
CA GLY A 84 -5.12 31.20 37.01
C GLY A 84 -5.54 32.02 38.24
N LYS A 85 -5.47 33.35 38.15
CA LYS A 85 -5.82 34.26 39.26
C LYS A 85 -6.85 35.29 38.83
N GLN A 86 -7.71 35.66 39.77
CA GLN A 86 -8.65 36.77 39.66
C GLN A 86 -8.66 37.51 41.00
N ASN A 87 -8.44 38.84 40.97
CA ASN A 87 -8.27 39.65 42.19
C ASN A 87 -7.19 39.08 43.13
N GLY A 88 -6.10 38.57 42.55
CA GLY A 88 -5.00 37.93 43.30
C GLY A 88 -5.29 36.55 43.89
N ARG A 89 -6.51 36.03 43.80
CA ARG A 89 -6.90 34.70 44.30
C ARG A 89 -6.88 33.66 43.19
N ALA A 90 -6.38 32.46 43.49
CA ALA A 90 -6.36 31.35 42.55
C ALA A 90 -7.79 30.82 42.29
N VAL A 91 -8.14 30.59 41.03
CA VAL A 91 -9.49 30.19 40.60
C VAL A 91 -9.44 29.02 39.61
N HIS A 92 -10.57 28.31 39.47
CA HIS A 92 -10.73 27.29 38.43
C HIS A 92 -10.86 27.96 37.07
N VAL A 93 -10.00 27.57 36.12
CA VAL A 93 -10.00 28.10 34.76
C VAL A 93 -10.03 26.96 33.76
N ALA A 94 -10.98 27.02 32.84
CA ALA A 94 -11.05 26.07 31.72
C ALA A 94 -10.03 26.43 30.64
N GLN A 95 -9.34 25.42 30.12
CA GLN A 95 -8.38 25.54 29.02
C GLN A 95 -8.69 24.49 27.94
N THR A 96 -8.34 24.81 26.70
CA THR A 96 -8.43 23.86 25.59
C THR A 96 -7.07 23.72 24.94
N LEU A 97 -6.54 22.50 24.95
CA LEU A 97 -5.27 22.16 24.31
C LEU A 97 -5.51 21.38 23.02
N GLN A 98 -4.83 21.79 21.96
CA GLN A 98 -4.73 21.00 20.73
C GLN A 98 -3.50 20.09 20.81
N ILE A 99 -3.72 18.78 20.76
CA ILE A 99 -2.67 17.76 20.70
C ILE A 99 -2.62 17.23 19.27
N ASN A 100 -1.46 17.35 18.63
CA ASN A 100 -1.21 16.83 17.30
C ASN A 100 -0.60 15.42 17.40
N PHE A 101 -1.07 14.51 16.56
CA PHE A 101 -0.55 13.17 16.32
C PHE A 101 -0.02 13.08 14.89
N PRO A 102 1.11 13.75 14.57
CA PRO A 102 1.72 13.63 13.26
C PRO A 102 2.19 12.19 13.03
N LEU A 103 2.19 11.74 11.77
CA LEU A 103 2.74 10.43 11.45
C LEU A 103 4.17 10.29 11.97
N PRO A 104 4.52 9.16 12.60
CA PRO A 104 5.89 8.84 12.89
C PRO A 104 6.73 8.88 11.60
N PRO A 105 7.98 9.38 11.65
CA PRO A 105 8.87 9.26 10.51
C PRO A 105 9.03 7.79 10.17
N VAL A 106 8.84 7.46 8.89
CA VAL A 106 9.04 6.11 8.37
C VAL A 106 10.53 5.79 8.48
N GLN A 107 10.86 4.70 9.15
CA GLN A 107 12.20 4.15 9.15
C GLN A 107 12.21 2.93 8.21
N PRO A 108 12.91 3.02 7.05
CA PRO A 108 13.08 1.85 6.19
C PRO A 108 13.70 0.69 6.97
N LEU A 109 13.16 -0.52 6.78
CA LEU A 109 13.65 -1.72 7.47
C LEU A 109 15.06 -2.10 7.05
N LEU A 110 15.43 -1.77 5.81
CA LEU A 110 16.74 -2.07 5.28
C LEU A 110 17.72 -0.95 5.62
N PRO A 111 18.81 -1.26 6.35
CA PRO A 111 19.89 -0.31 6.55
C PRO A 111 20.77 -0.24 5.30
N GLY A 112 21.38 0.92 5.07
CA GLY A 112 22.40 1.11 4.04
C GLY A 112 21.92 1.77 2.74
N PRO A 113 22.84 1.98 1.78
CA PRO A 113 22.53 2.69 0.57
C PRO A 113 21.63 1.85 -0.34
N ARG A 114 20.58 2.49 -0.85
CA ARG A 114 19.73 1.92 -1.89
C ARG A 114 20.58 1.58 -3.13
N PRO A 115 20.38 0.43 -3.78
CA PRO A 115 21.01 0.16 -5.08
C PRO A 115 20.52 1.16 -6.13
N VAL A 116 21.38 1.47 -7.09
CA VAL A 116 21.03 2.36 -8.21
C VAL A 116 19.91 1.75 -9.03
N THR A 117 18.88 2.54 -9.32
CA THR A 117 17.80 2.11 -10.21
C THR A 117 18.27 2.18 -11.65
N GLU A 118 18.49 1.01 -12.26
CA GLU A 118 18.91 0.89 -13.66
C GLU A 118 17.73 0.98 -14.65
N ALA A 119 16.53 0.57 -14.21
CA ALA A 119 15.36 0.47 -15.06
C ALA A 119 14.16 1.21 -14.43
N TYR A 120 13.58 2.13 -15.20
CA TYR A 120 12.38 2.86 -14.85
C TYR A 120 11.24 2.42 -15.78
N PRO A 121 10.07 2.04 -15.24
CA PRO A 121 8.91 1.74 -16.07
C PRO A 121 8.44 2.99 -16.82
N PRO A 122 7.67 2.84 -17.91
CA PRO A 122 6.99 3.96 -18.52
C PRO A 122 6.07 4.64 -17.51
N LYS A 123 5.91 5.97 -17.63
CA LYS A 123 5.04 6.73 -16.73
C LYS A 123 4.16 7.71 -17.51
N PRO A 124 2.90 7.94 -17.11
CA PRO A 124 2.07 8.97 -17.70
C PRO A 124 2.73 10.35 -17.57
N VAL A 125 2.62 11.17 -18.62
CA VAL A 125 2.96 12.59 -18.51
C VAL A 125 1.93 13.24 -17.56
N GLY A 126 2.41 14.00 -16.57
CA GLY A 126 1.56 14.53 -15.50
C GLY A 126 1.32 13.54 -14.35
N GLY A 127 1.95 12.37 -14.37
CA GLY A 127 1.98 11.45 -13.23
C GLY A 127 0.67 10.68 -13.01
N GLN A 128 0.50 10.18 -11.79
CA GLN A 128 -0.65 9.38 -11.40
C GLN A 128 -1.95 10.20 -11.43
N GLU A 129 -1.85 11.50 -11.18
CA GLU A 129 -2.97 12.43 -11.14
C GLU A 129 -3.57 12.63 -12.54
N ALA A 130 -2.71 12.78 -13.57
CA ALA A 130 -3.15 12.85 -14.96
C ALA A 130 -3.83 11.54 -15.41
N LEU A 131 -3.28 10.39 -15.02
CA LEU A 131 -3.90 9.10 -15.30
C LEU A 131 -5.26 8.96 -14.59
N ALA A 132 -5.36 9.35 -13.32
CA ALA A 132 -6.61 9.31 -12.57
C ALA A 132 -7.68 10.21 -13.19
N ALA A 133 -7.31 11.42 -13.59
CA ALA A 133 -8.21 12.35 -14.28
C ALA A 133 -8.66 11.81 -15.64
N HIS A 134 -7.72 11.22 -16.40
CA HIS A 134 -8.02 10.56 -17.67
C HIS A 134 -9.04 9.44 -17.50
N LEU A 135 -8.81 8.51 -16.55
CA LEU A 135 -9.75 7.43 -16.27
C LEU A 135 -11.12 7.96 -15.83
N LYS A 136 -11.16 8.96 -14.94
CA LYS A 136 -12.42 9.57 -14.50
C LYS A 136 -13.24 10.15 -15.66
N ASN A 137 -12.58 10.68 -16.68
CA ASN A 137 -13.23 11.33 -17.82
C ASN A 137 -13.57 10.38 -18.96
N THR A 138 -12.77 9.31 -19.15
CA THR A 138 -12.86 8.43 -20.33
C THR A 138 -13.44 7.05 -20.03
N LEU A 139 -13.50 6.66 -18.76
CA LEU A 139 -13.91 5.32 -18.36
C LEU A 139 -15.30 5.36 -17.69
N PRO A 140 -16.39 5.26 -18.47
CA PRO A 140 -17.72 5.10 -17.89
C PRO A 140 -17.81 3.76 -17.17
N TYR A 141 -18.47 3.76 -16.00
CA TYR A 141 -18.77 2.54 -15.28
C TYR A 141 -19.81 1.72 -16.08
N PRO A 142 -19.52 0.48 -16.53
CA PRO A 142 -20.43 -0.32 -17.35
C PRO A 142 -21.79 -0.55 -16.70
N GLU A 143 -22.86 -0.42 -17.48
CA GLU A 143 -24.23 -0.43 -16.94
C GLU A 143 -24.59 -1.76 -16.28
N ALA A 144 -24.24 -2.89 -16.90
CA ALA A 144 -24.53 -4.21 -16.34
C ALA A 144 -23.82 -4.43 -14.99
N ALA A 145 -22.56 -3.99 -14.89
CA ALA A 145 -21.82 -4.03 -13.63
C ALA A 145 -22.43 -3.10 -12.57
N ARG A 146 -22.97 -1.95 -12.98
CA ARG A 146 -23.60 -0.97 -12.07
C ARG A 146 -24.87 -1.54 -11.47
N GLN A 147 -25.72 -2.16 -12.30
CA GLN A 147 -26.94 -2.82 -11.86
C GLN A 147 -26.64 -3.99 -10.90
N ALA A 148 -25.56 -4.74 -11.18
CA ALA A 148 -25.11 -5.85 -10.34
C ALA A 148 -24.27 -5.41 -9.11
N LYS A 149 -24.00 -4.11 -8.94
CA LYS A 149 -23.11 -3.56 -7.90
C LYS A 149 -21.76 -4.30 -7.80
N THR A 150 -21.20 -4.66 -8.95
CA THR A 150 -20.01 -5.53 -9.03
C THR A 150 -18.71 -4.75 -8.86
N SER A 151 -18.01 -4.92 -7.75
CA SER A 151 -16.67 -4.34 -7.59
C SER A 151 -15.60 -5.27 -8.16
N ALA A 152 -14.62 -4.70 -8.88
CA ALA A 152 -13.50 -5.46 -9.45
C ALA A 152 -12.22 -4.62 -9.50
N LEU A 153 -11.08 -5.28 -9.28
CA LEU A 153 -9.77 -4.71 -9.54
C LEU A 153 -9.21 -5.29 -10.83
N VAL A 154 -9.11 -4.47 -11.87
CA VAL A 154 -8.64 -4.87 -13.19
C VAL A 154 -7.22 -4.38 -13.40
N PHE A 155 -6.31 -5.29 -13.77
CA PHE A 155 -4.94 -4.95 -14.12
C PHE A 155 -4.80 -4.89 -15.64
N VAL A 156 -4.36 -3.74 -16.16
CA VAL A 156 -4.14 -3.55 -17.60
C VAL A 156 -2.65 -3.34 -17.85
N LYS A 157 -2.08 -4.17 -18.73
CA LYS A 157 -0.74 -3.99 -19.29
C LYS A 157 -0.81 -2.97 -20.41
N VAL A 158 -0.16 -1.84 -20.24
CA VAL A 158 0.04 -0.87 -21.32
C VAL A 158 1.43 -1.07 -21.88
N LEU A 159 1.55 -1.26 -23.19
CA LEU A 159 2.81 -1.38 -23.90
C LEU A 159 3.15 -0.04 -24.55
N ILE A 160 4.31 0.50 -24.23
CA ILE A 160 4.77 1.81 -24.67
C ILE A 160 6.07 1.63 -25.45
N ASP A 161 6.18 2.26 -26.61
CA ASP A 161 7.40 2.25 -27.41
C ASP A 161 8.51 3.14 -26.79
N SER A 162 9.64 3.26 -27.48
CA SER A 162 10.74 4.12 -27.02
C SER A 162 10.46 5.62 -27.17
N THR A 163 9.39 6.01 -27.86
CA THR A 163 9.01 7.43 -28.07
C THR A 163 7.95 7.90 -27.05
N GLY A 164 7.31 6.98 -26.34
CA GLY A 164 6.22 7.28 -25.41
C GLY A 164 4.83 7.07 -25.99
N GLN A 165 4.71 6.48 -27.19
CA GLN A 165 3.42 6.12 -27.78
C GLN A 165 2.92 4.78 -27.23
N VAL A 166 1.63 4.72 -26.93
CA VAL A 166 0.96 3.48 -26.57
C VAL A 166 0.83 2.62 -27.82
N LEU A 167 1.49 1.46 -27.79
CA LEU A 167 1.40 0.47 -28.86
C LEU A 167 0.20 -0.46 -28.65
N ASP A 168 -0.08 -0.81 -27.41
CA ASP A 168 -1.12 -1.77 -27.06
C ASP A 168 -1.54 -1.59 -25.60
N ALA A 169 -2.79 -1.94 -25.31
CA ALA A 169 -3.30 -2.09 -23.96
C ALA A 169 -4.01 -3.45 -23.89
N THR A 170 -3.58 -4.31 -22.98
CA THR A 170 -4.13 -5.67 -22.84
C THR A 170 -4.41 -5.99 -21.38
N PRO A 171 -5.41 -6.82 -21.07
CA PRO A 171 -5.59 -7.32 -19.72
C PRO A 171 -4.32 -8.06 -19.26
N PHE A 172 -3.81 -7.69 -18.10
CA PHE A 172 -2.75 -8.44 -17.42
C PHE A 172 -3.41 -9.71 -16.87
N SER A 173 -3.16 -10.85 -17.53
CA SER A 173 -4.10 -11.97 -17.68
C SER A 173 -4.71 -12.57 -16.40
N THR A 174 -6.04 -12.48 -16.27
CA THR A 174 -6.89 -13.07 -15.22
C THR A 174 -7.35 -14.51 -15.51
N LYS A 175 -6.44 -15.46 -15.79
CA LYS A 175 -6.80 -16.90 -15.87
C LYS A 175 -6.76 -17.66 -14.54
N GLY A 176 -6.95 -16.96 -13.42
CA GLY A 176 -7.03 -17.58 -12.09
C GLY A 176 -8.41 -18.14 -11.79
N ARG A 177 -8.57 -19.45 -11.95
CA ARG A 177 -9.64 -20.24 -11.30
C ARG A 177 -9.49 -20.10 -9.77
N GLN A 178 -10.04 -19.05 -9.17
CA GLN A 178 -10.37 -19.07 -7.75
C GLN A 178 -11.30 -20.28 -7.54
N ARG A 179 -10.98 -21.24 -6.65
CA ARG A 179 -11.68 -22.53 -6.56
C ARG A 179 -13.09 -22.44 -5.90
N ASN A 180 -13.58 -21.22 -5.63
CA ASN A 180 -14.99 -20.90 -5.41
C ASN A 180 -15.68 -20.27 -6.64
N ALA A 181 -14.98 -20.11 -7.76
CA ALA A 181 -15.51 -19.67 -9.05
C ALA A 181 -16.12 -20.85 -9.82
N SER A 182 -17.18 -21.42 -9.26
CA SER A 182 -18.20 -22.14 -10.03
C SER A 182 -19.06 -21.13 -10.80
N LYS A 183 -18.45 -20.35 -11.71
CA LYS A 183 -19.06 -19.46 -12.73
C LYS A 183 -17.93 -18.64 -13.37
N ALA A 184 -17.31 -19.17 -14.42
CA ALA A 184 -16.25 -18.50 -15.18
C ALA A 184 -16.70 -17.09 -15.62
N LEU A 185 -15.86 -16.07 -15.39
CA LEU A 185 -16.04 -14.64 -15.74
C LEU A 185 -17.45 -14.26 -16.25
N GLN A 186 -18.29 -13.75 -15.37
CA GLN A 186 -19.63 -13.31 -15.73
C GLN A 186 -19.56 -12.11 -16.68
N ALA A 187 -20.63 -11.82 -17.43
CA ALA A 187 -20.69 -10.70 -18.37
C ALA A 187 -20.20 -9.33 -17.80
N PRO A 188 -20.47 -8.98 -16.52
CA PRO A 188 -19.94 -7.76 -15.91
C PRO A 188 -18.42 -7.67 -15.89
N ASP A 189 -17.70 -8.76 -15.60
CA ASP A 189 -16.23 -8.75 -15.49
C ASP A 189 -15.57 -8.47 -16.84
N LYS A 190 -16.12 -9.02 -17.92
CA LYS A 190 -15.61 -8.82 -19.28
C LYS A 190 -15.78 -7.37 -19.74
N GLU A 191 -16.92 -6.76 -19.40
CA GLU A 191 -17.17 -5.35 -19.70
C GLU A 191 -16.23 -4.42 -18.94
N LEU A 192 -15.99 -4.69 -17.65
CA LEU A 192 -15.03 -3.92 -16.84
C LEU A 192 -13.60 -4.02 -17.40
N ILE A 193 -13.18 -5.22 -17.83
CA ILE A 193 -11.89 -5.43 -18.49
C ILE A 193 -11.81 -4.67 -19.81
N ALA A 194 -12.82 -4.80 -20.68
CA ALA A 194 -12.85 -4.14 -21.98
C ALA A 194 -12.82 -2.61 -21.83
N ALA A 195 -13.61 -2.08 -20.89
CA ALA A 195 -13.67 -0.66 -20.59
C ALA A 195 -12.30 -0.14 -20.12
N ALA A 196 -11.68 -0.78 -19.12
CA ALA A 196 -10.36 -0.39 -18.62
C ALA A 196 -9.28 -0.44 -19.71
N THR A 197 -9.30 -1.48 -20.54
CA THR A 197 -8.36 -1.67 -21.64
C THR A 197 -8.52 -0.57 -22.69
N SER A 198 -9.75 -0.26 -23.10
CA SER A 198 -10.06 0.79 -24.07
C SER A 198 -9.64 2.18 -23.58
N ALA A 199 -9.92 2.50 -22.31
CA ALA A 199 -9.57 3.80 -21.74
C ALA A 199 -8.05 4.02 -21.69
N LEU A 200 -7.26 2.97 -21.46
CA LEU A 200 -5.80 3.06 -21.38
C LEU A 200 -5.10 2.99 -22.74
N HIS A 201 -5.81 2.63 -23.81
CA HIS A 201 -5.25 2.57 -25.16
C HIS A 201 -5.08 3.95 -25.81
N THR A 202 -5.85 4.96 -25.39
CA THR A 202 -5.92 6.27 -26.07
C THR A 202 -5.95 7.44 -25.09
N GLY A 203 -5.65 8.65 -25.59
CA GLY A 203 -5.88 9.92 -24.89
C GLY A 203 -4.87 10.28 -23.79
N LEU A 204 -3.99 9.36 -23.40
CA LEU A 204 -2.92 9.62 -22.43
C LEU A 204 -1.54 9.59 -23.09
N THR A 205 -0.73 10.60 -22.82
CA THR A 205 0.67 10.65 -23.25
C THR A 205 1.57 10.00 -22.19
N TRP A 206 2.57 9.27 -22.65
CA TRP A 206 3.49 8.54 -21.78
C TRP A 206 4.93 8.97 -22.01
N GLN A 207 5.71 8.92 -20.94
CA GLN A 207 7.16 8.89 -21.02
C GLN A 207 7.59 7.42 -21.18
N ALA A 208 8.45 7.15 -22.15
CA ALA A 208 8.98 5.82 -22.39
C ALA A 208 9.71 5.26 -21.16
N ALA A 209 9.80 3.93 -21.08
CA ALA A 209 10.66 3.28 -20.10
C ALA A 209 12.10 3.75 -20.29
N LYS A 210 12.87 3.80 -19.21
CA LYS A 210 14.31 4.07 -19.28
C LYS A 210 15.08 2.87 -18.78
N ARG A 211 16.13 2.48 -19.49
CA ARG A 211 17.12 1.52 -19.01
C ARG A 211 18.50 2.11 -19.19
N ASN A 212 19.27 2.20 -18.11
CA ASN A 212 20.58 2.85 -18.09
C ASN A 212 20.53 4.27 -18.70
N GLY A 213 19.48 5.02 -18.37
CA GLY A 213 19.22 6.38 -18.87
C GLY A 213 18.68 6.48 -20.30
N LYS A 214 18.69 5.40 -21.09
CA LYS A 214 18.19 5.40 -22.48
C LYS A 214 16.73 5.03 -22.54
N ALA A 215 15.97 5.73 -23.39
CA ALA A 215 14.58 5.38 -23.67
C ALA A 215 14.50 4.03 -24.39
N VAL A 216 13.64 3.14 -23.90
CA VAL A 216 13.42 1.79 -24.44
C VAL A 216 11.93 1.48 -24.47
N LYS A 217 11.54 0.54 -25.34
CA LYS A 217 10.21 -0.05 -25.30
C LYS A 217 10.02 -0.74 -23.94
N GLY A 218 8.87 -0.53 -23.32
CA GLY A 218 8.56 -1.09 -22.01
C GLY A 218 7.07 -1.22 -21.78
N SER A 219 6.68 -1.78 -20.65
CA SER A 219 5.28 -1.87 -20.27
C SER A 219 5.06 -1.37 -18.86
N ALA A 220 3.93 -0.71 -18.64
CA ALA A 220 3.41 -0.38 -17.33
C ALA A 220 2.20 -1.26 -17.03
N VAL A 221 1.94 -1.53 -15.76
CA VAL A 221 0.72 -2.23 -15.32
C VAL A 221 -0.09 -1.25 -14.49
N VAL A 222 -1.34 -1.04 -14.89
CA VAL A 222 -2.26 -0.10 -14.26
C VAL A 222 -3.36 -0.89 -13.55
N PRO A 223 -3.42 -0.86 -12.21
CA PRO A 223 -4.57 -1.35 -11.46
C PRO A 223 -5.71 -0.32 -11.50
N VAL A 224 -6.85 -0.71 -12.06
CA VAL A 224 -8.07 0.09 -12.13
C VAL A 224 -9.11 -0.54 -11.21
N LEU A 225 -9.52 0.21 -10.19
CA LEU A 225 -10.54 -0.19 -9.24
C LEU A 225 -11.92 0.29 -9.70
N PHE A 226 -12.80 -0.65 -9.97
CA PHE A 226 -14.22 -0.42 -10.13
C PHE A 226 -14.90 -0.70 -8.81
N ASP A 227 -15.56 0.30 -8.23
CA ASP A 227 -16.38 0.14 -7.04
C ASP A 227 -17.85 0.14 -7.43
N GLY A 228 -18.47 -1.04 -7.39
CA GLY A 228 -19.88 -1.21 -7.75
C GLY A 228 -20.88 -0.70 -6.73
N LEU A 229 -20.45 -0.43 -5.49
CA LEU A 229 -21.32 0.18 -4.49
C LEU A 229 -21.49 1.67 -4.73
N SER A 230 -20.38 2.37 -5.02
CA SER A 230 -20.40 3.80 -5.34
C SER A 230 -20.61 4.09 -6.84
N GLY A 231 -20.45 3.09 -7.71
CA GLY A 231 -20.46 3.26 -9.16
C GLY A 231 -19.28 4.08 -9.69
N THR A 232 -18.16 4.11 -8.95
CA THR A 232 -16.99 4.91 -9.29
C THR A 232 -15.85 4.07 -9.86
N VAL A 233 -14.99 4.75 -10.62
CA VAL A 233 -13.77 4.17 -11.18
C VAL A 233 -12.60 4.99 -10.67
N THR A 234 -11.66 4.33 -10.01
CA THR A 234 -10.50 4.98 -9.38
C THR A 234 -9.24 4.14 -9.54
N LEU A 235 -8.09 4.71 -9.17
CA LEU A 235 -6.86 3.96 -8.97
C LEU A 235 -6.78 3.50 -7.51
N LEU A 236 -5.78 2.68 -7.18
CA LEU A 236 -5.45 2.35 -5.80
C LEU A 236 -4.82 3.58 -5.10
N ASN A 237 -5.65 4.44 -4.51
CA ASN A 237 -5.24 5.75 -3.98
C ASN A 237 -4.15 5.70 -2.88
N GLN A 238 -4.01 4.57 -2.18
CA GLN A 238 -2.98 4.37 -1.16
C GLN A 238 -1.63 3.93 -1.73
N ILE A 239 -1.56 3.63 -3.04
CA ILE A 239 -0.37 3.12 -3.71
C ILE A 239 0.11 4.14 -4.74
N ARG A 240 1.39 4.51 -4.66
CA ARG A 240 2.07 5.29 -5.69
C ARG A 240 2.45 4.35 -6.84
N LEU A 241 1.75 4.46 -7.96
CA LEU A 241 1.94 3.61 -9.13
C LEU A 241 3.19 3.99 -9.94
N PHE A 242 3.49 5.29 -9.98
CA PHE A 242 4.61 5.85 -10.74
C PHE A 242 5.48 6.70 -9.82
N PRO A 243 6.19 6.08 -8.86
CA PRO A 243 7.09 6.82 -7.97
C PRO A 243 8.27 7.41 -8.75
N THR A 244 8.93 8.41 -8.17
CA THR A 244 10.20 8.94 -8.70
C THR A 244 11.25 7.84 -8.84
N GLU A 245 11.36 6.98 -7.82
CA GLU A 245 12.18 5.77 -7.84
C GLU A 245 11.35 4.54 -7.45
N PRO A 246 11.30 3.48 -8.29
CA PRO A 246 10.55 2.26 -8.01
C PRO A 246 11.16 1.48 -6.83
N PRO A 247 10.40 0.59 -6.16
CA PRO A 247 10.96 -0.31 -5.14
C PRO A 247 12.19 -1.05 -5.66
N ALA A 248 13.19 -1.26 -4.80
CA ALA A 248 14.43 -1.92 -5.20
C ALA A 248 14.68 -3.18 -4.36
N ILE A 249 15.11 -4.25 -5.02
CA ILE A 249 15.38 -5.53 -4.37
C ILE A 249 16.82 -5.53 -3.83
N PRO A 250 17.05 -5.89 -2.56
CA PRO A 250 18.39 -6.06 -2.01
C PRO A 250 19.15 -7.16 -2.77
N GLY A 251 20.32 -6.83 -3.30
CA GLY A 251 21.09 -7.76 -4.13
C GLY A 251 20.56 -7.92 -5.56
N GLY A 252 19.66 -7.03 -6.01
CA GLY A 252 19.19 -6.94 -7.39
C GLY A 252 18.11 -7.98 -7.76
N PRO A 253 17.64 -7.97 -9.03
CA PRO A 253 16.54 -8.83 -9.50
C PRO A 253 16.77 -10.33 -9.26
N ASP A 254 18.02 -10.79 -9.35
CA ASP A 254 18.38 -12.20 -9.16
C ASP A 254 18.19 -12.67 -7.71
N ALA A 255 18.17 -11.77 -6.73
CA ALA A 255 17.96 -12.13 -5.33
C ALA A 255 16.55 -12.69 -5.09
N VAL A 256 15.53 -12.14 -5.76
CA VAL A 256 14.17 -12.69 -5.71
C VAL A 256 14.12 -14.06 -6.37
N LEU A 257 14.78 -14.27 -7.50
CA LEU A 257 14.84 -15.58 -8.15
C LEU A 257 15.49 -16.63 -7.24
N ARG A 258 16.64 -16.30 -6.63
CA ARG A 258 17.31 -17.16 -5.65
C ARG A 258 16.40 -17.49 -4.47
N PHE A 259 15.79 -16.47 -3.87
CA PHE A 259 14.84 -16.64 -2.77
C PHE A 259 13.69 -17.58 -3.16
N LEU A 260 13.03 -17.34 -4.29
CA LEU A 260 11.92 -18.17 -4.75
C LEU A 260 12.37 -19.61 -5.02
N SER A 261 13.51 -19.82 -5.68
CA SER A 261 14.04 -21.17 -5.93
C SER A 261 14.30 -22.00 -4.67
N GLN A 262 14.59 -21.34 -3.54
CA GLN A 262 14.87 -21.99 -2.26
C GLN A 262 13.62 -22.18 -1.40
N ASN A 263 12.61 -21.32 -1.58
CA ASN A 263 11.44 -21.26 -0.70
C ASN A 263 10.16 -21.79 -1.35
N VAL A 264 10.07 -21.82 -2.69
CA VAL A 264 8.92 -22.36 -3.43
C VAL A 264 8.96 -23.88 -3.43
N LYS A 265 7.83 -24.50 -3.10
CA LYS A 265 7.62 -25.94 -3.05
C LYS A 265 6.58 -26.35 -4.09
N TYR A 266 6.97 -27.18 -5.04
CA TYR A 266 6.03 -27.65 -6.05
C TYR A 266 4.87 -28.43 -5.41
N PRO A 267 3.59 -28.01 -5.56
CA PRO A 267 2.45 -28.73 -4.99
C PRO A 267 2.36 -30.16 -5.56
N PRO A 268 2.25 -31.22 -4.72
CA PRO A 268 2.21 -32.60 -5.22
C PRO A 268 1.03 -32.90 -6.14
N SER A 269 -0.09 -32.22 -5.98
CA SER A 269 -1.27 -32.34 -6.83
C SER A 269 -1.06 -31.67 -8.19
N ALA A 270 -0.51 -30.45 -8.23
CA ALA A 270 -0.09 -29.79 -9.47
C ALA A 270 0.96 -30.62 -10.23
N LEU A 271 1.92 -31.20 -9.51
CA LEU A 271 2.95 -32.07 -10.10
C LEU A 271 2.34 -33.31 -10.75
N ARG A 272 1.41 -33.99 -10.07
CA ARG A 272 0.67 -35.14 -10.61
C ARG A 272 -0.21 -34.76 -11.81
N ALA A 273 -0.77 -33.55 -11.80
CA ALA A 273 -1.56 -33.02 -12.91
C ALA A 273 -0.70 -32.51 -14.08
N GLY A 274 0.62 -32.44 -13.93
CA GLY A 274 1.51 -31.87 -14.93
C GLY A 274 1.37 -30.34 -15.07
N SER A 275 0.73 -29.66 -14.11
CA SER A 275 0.45 -28.23 -14.14
C SER A 275 1.72 -27.43 -13.94
N GLN A 276 2.21 -26.77 -14.98
CA GLN A 276 3.39 -25.92 -15.00
C GLN A 276 3.07 -24.55 -15.61
N GLY A 277 3.94 -23.56 -15.39
CA GLY A 277 3.77 -22.23 -15.97
C GLY A 277 4.22 -21.11 -15.04
N GLN A 278 3.88 -19.88 -15.42
CA GLN A 278 4.24 -18.68 -14.68
C GLN A 278 3.03 -18.12 -13.94
N VAL A 279 3.17 -17.98 -12.63
CA VAL A 279 2.25 -17.23 -11.77
C VAL A 279 2.84 -15.84 -11.58
N ILE A 280 2.10 -14.77 -11.87
CA ILE A 280 2.53 -13.40 -11.57
C ILE A 280 1.71 -12.89 -10.41
N VAL A 281 2.42 -12.43 -9.38
CA VAL A 281 1.82 -11.92 -8.16
C VAL A 281 2.10 -10.43 -8.05
N PHE A 282 1.04 -9.66 -7.91
CA PHE A 282 1.08 -8.28 -7.47
C PHE A 282 1.25 -8.27 -5.96
N LEU A 283 2.16 -7.45 -5.45
CA LEU A 283 2.34 -7.26 -4.02
C LEU A 283 2.57 -5.78 -3.75
N GLU A 284 2.07 -5.32 -2.62
CA GLU A 284 2.32 -3.98 -2.11
C GLU A 284 3.65 -3.95 -1.37
N VAL A 285 4.36 -2.83 -1.51
CA VAL A 285 5.56 -2.53 -0.74
C VAL A 285 5.25 -1.33 0.13
N SER A 286 5.29 -1.50 1.45
CA SER A 286 5.06 -0.43 2.42
C SER A 286 6.16 0.64 2.36
N GLU A 287 5.94 1.78 3.01
CA GLU A 287 6.95 2.83 3.14
C GLU A 287 8.21 2.36 3.89
N GLU A 288 8.08 1.35 4.76
CA GLU A 288 9.21 0.73 5.45
C GLU A 288 9.90 -0.34 4.60
N GLY A 289 9.31 -0.74 3.47
CA GLY A 289 9.83 -1.78 2.60
C GLY A 289 9.31 -3.19 2.89
N ARG A 290 8.23 -3.34 3.67
CA ARG A 290 7.59 -4.65 3.88
C ARG A 290 6.76 -5.05 2.67
N VAL A 291 6.72 -6.35 2.40
CA VAL A 291 5.91 -6.94 1.33
C VAL A 291 4.56 -7.32 1.91
N GLU A 292 3.48 -6.80 1.32
CA GLU A 292 2.11 -6.92 1.84
C GLU A 292 1.14 -7.24 0.69
N ASN A 293 -0.07 -7.70 1.04
CA ASN A 293 -1.21 -7.89 0.13
C ASN A 293 -0.88 -8.60 -1.20
N PRO A 294 -0.32 -9.83 -1.18
CA PRO A 294 -0.06 -10.58 -2.40
C PRO A 294 -1.38 -10.97 -3.11
N ILE A 295 -1.53 -10.55 -4.37
CA ILE A 295 -2.68 -10.83 -5.24
C ILE A 295 -2.16 -11.51 -6.51
N VAL A 296 -2.71 -12.68 -6.85
CA VAL A 296 -2.40 -13.33 -8.12
C VAL A 296 -3.06 -12.56 -9.26
N VAL A 297 -2.23 -11.99 -10.13
CA VAL A 297 -2.67 -11.22 -11.32
C VAL A 297 -2.45 -11.96 -12.63
N ASN A 298 -1.64 -13.03 -12.61
CA ASN A 298 -1.62 -14.03 -13.67
C ASN A 298 -1.49 -15.42 -13.05
N SER A 299 -2.41 -16.31 -13.39
CA SER A 299 -2.45 -17.68 -12.89
C SER A 299 -2.08 -18.65 -13.99
N ALA A 300 -1.23 -19.61 -13.64
CA ALA A 300 -0.99 -20.79 -14.46
C ALA A 300 -1.88 -21.95 -14.03
N ASP A 301 -2.05 -22.13 -12.71
CA ASP A 301 -2.88 -23.15 -12.09
C ASP A 301 -3.21 -22.75 -10.64
N PRO A 302 -4.45 -22.95 -10.14
CA PRO A 302 -4.85 -22.53 -8.80
C PRO A 302 -4.01 -23.11 -7.65
N GLU A 303 -3.44 -24.30 -7.84
CA GLU A 303 -2.60 -24.91 -6.82
C GLU A 303 -1.21 -24.25 -6.80
N LEU A 304 -0.68 -23.89 -7.97
CA LEU A 304 0.54 -23.09 -8.08
C LEU A 304 0.36 -21.67 -7.53
N ASP A 305 -0.83 -21.09 -7.72
CA ASP A 305 -1.20 -19.78 -7.18
C ASP A 305 -1.04 -19.71 -5.67
N SER A 306 -1.60 -20.71 -4.96
CA SER A 306 -1.55 -20.78 -3.50
C SER A 306 -0.11 -20.86 -2.97
N GLU A 307 0.76 -21.60 -3.67
CA GLU A 307 2.17 -21.70 -3.31
C GLU A 307 2.94 -20.42 -3.63
N ALA A 308 2.69 -19.80 -4.79
CA ALA A 308 3.32 -18.53 -5.16
C ALA A 308 3.02 -17.46 -4.12
N VAL A 309 1.76 -17.35 -3.69
CA VAL A 309 1.34 -16.43 -2.62
C VAL A 309 2.06 -16.75 -1.32
N ARG A 310 2.06 -18.01 -0.88
CA ARG A 310 2.73 -18.44 0.37
C ARG A 310 4.22 -18.09 0.37
N ALA A 311 4.92 -18.36 -0.72
CA ALA A 311 6.35 -18.06 -0.84
C ALA A 311 6.62 -16.54 -0.82
N ILE A 312 5.80 -15.75 -1.53
CA ILE A 312 5.94 -14.30 -1.58
C ILE A 312 5.62 -13.63 -0.25
N SER A 313 4.66 -14.15 0.52
CA SER A 313 4.38 -13.67 1.87
C SER A 313 5.56 -13.81 2.84
N GLN A 314 6.56 -14.63 2.51
CA GLN A 314 7.78 -14.84 3.31
C GLN A 314 8.97 -14.06 2.76
N MET A 315 8.77 -13.23 1.73
CA MET A 315 9.85 -12.47 1.11
C MET A 315 10.47 -11.48 2.12
N PRO A 316 11.81 -11.37 2.19
CA PRO A 316 12.45 -10.39 3.07
C PRO A 316 12.07 -8.95 2.66
N PRO A 317 12.25 -7.98 3.56
CA PRO A 317 12.04 -6.57 3.24
C PRO A 317 12.84 -6.13 2.01
N VAL A 318 12.26 -5.22 1.25
CA VAL A 318 12.86 -4.58 0.07
C VAL A 318 13.05 -3.08 0.32
N TYR A 319 13.76 -2.38 -0.55
CA TYR A 319 13.82 -0.92 -0.44
C TYR A 319 12.49 -0.32 -0.92
N PRO A 320 11.84 0.55 -0.11
CA PRO A 320 10.55 1.14 -0.46
C PRO A 320 10.69 2.06 -1.68
N ALA A 321 9.61 2.27 -2.43
CA ALA A 321 9.62 3.31 -3.47
C ALA A 321 9.90 4.68 -2.86
N LEU A 322 10.54 5.57 -3.63
CA LEU A 322 10.73 6.96 -3.22
C LEU A 322 9.97 7.90 -4.14
N GLU A 323 9.20 8.80 -3.54
CA GLU A 323 8.63 9.97 -4.21
C GLU A 323 9.35 11.19 -3.69
N ASN A 324 10.06 11.91 -4.57
CA ASN A 324 10.85 13.09 -4.19
C ASN A 324 11.78 12.81 -2.98
N GLY A 325 12.41 11.64 -2.94
CA GLY A 325 13.31 11.20 -1.86
C GLY A 325 12.62 10.71 -0.57
N LYS A 326 11.29 10.73 -0.50
CA LYS A 326 10.53 10.23 0.66
C LYS A 326 9.96 8.83 0.39
N PRO A 327 10.06 7.90 1.35
CA PRO A 327 9.43 6.59 1.22
C PRO A 327 7.92 6.68 1.01
N VAL A 328 7.43 5.97 0.01
CA VAL A 328 6.00 5.86 -0.31
C VAL A 328 5.62 4.41 -0.57
N ARG A 329 4.37 4.08 -0.25
CA ARG A 329 3.81 2.78 -0.57
C ARG A 329 3.70 2.65 -2.09
N SER A 330 4.15 1.54 -2.62
CA SER A 330 4.09 1.24 -4.05
C SER A 330 3.79 -0.24 -4.24
N PHE A 331 4.00 -0.76 -5.44
CA PHE A 331 3.79 -2.17 -5.72
C PHE A 331 4.93 -2.75 -6.55
N PHE A 332 5.01 -4.07 -6.56
CA PHE A 332 5.90 -4.81 -7.44
C PHE A 332 5.16 -6.01 -8.04
N LEU A 333 5.61 -6.45 -9.22
CA LEU A 333 5.11 -7.66 -9.85
C LEU A 333 6.21 -8.72 -9.82
N VAL A 334 5.94 -9.83 -9.14
CA VAL A 334 6.88 -10.93 -9.02
C VAL A 334 6.42 -12.10 -9.87
N PRO A 335 7.17 -12.46 -10.93
CA PRO A 335 6.93 -13.71 -11.65
C PRO A 335 7.51 -14.90 -10.88
N VAL A 336 6.67 -15.86 -10.54
CA VAL A 336 7.03 -17.15 -9.98
C VAL A 336 6.84 -18.22 -11.05
N THR A 337 7.93 -18.80 -11.52
CA THR A 337 7.91 -19.80 -12.59
C THR A 337 8.01 -21.21 -12.00
N PHE A 338 7.01 -22.05 -12.30
CA PHE A 338 6.99 -23.46 -11.96
C PHE A 338 7.30 -24.30 -13.20
N THR A 339 8.38 -25.06 -13.16
CA THR A 339 8.76 -26.00 -14.22
C THR A 339 8.96 -27.40 -13.66
N ILE A 340 8.45 -28.39 -14.36
CA ILE A 340 8.72 -29.80 -14.04
C ILE A 340 10.01 -30.16 -14.75
N LYS A 341 11.08 -30.43 -14.00
CA LYS A 341 12.28 -31.06 -14.57
C LYS A 341 11.89 -32.50 -14.96
N GLY A 342 12.04 -32.86 -16.23
CA GLY A 342 11.54 -34.15 -16.78
C GLY A 342 12.12 -35.39 -16.08
N PRO A 343 11.51 -36.59 -16.27
CA PRO A 343 11.91 -37.79 -15.55
C PRO A 343 13.25 -38.38 -16.03
N ILE A 344 14.00 -38.88 -15.05
CA ILE A 344 14.99 -39.97 -15.15
C ILE A 344 14.33 -41.11 -15.95
N THR A 345 14.96 -41.56 -17.02
CA THR A 345 14.46 -42.67 -17.85
C THR A 345 14.23 -43.91 -16.99
N ARG A 346 12.96 -44.26 -16.74
CA ARG A 346 12.61 -45.60 -16.27
C ARG A 346 12.88 -46.55 -17.45
N PRO A 347 13.74 -47.57 -17.33
CA PRO A 347 13.92 -48.51 -18.42
C PRO A 347 12.57 -49.16 -18.73
N ALA A 348 12.24 -49.22 -20.03
CA ALA A 348 10.97 -49.72 -20.52
C ALA A 348 10.75 -51.18 -20.06
N PRO A 349 9.56 -51.55 -19.57
CA PRO A 349 9.22 -52.95 -19.35
C PRO A 349 8.99 -53.62 -20.70
N GLY A 350 10.02 -54.26 -21.26
CA GLY A 350 9.89 -54.86 -22.58
C GLY A 350 11.16 -55.41 -23.21
N ALA A 351 12.13 -55.91 -22.44
CA ALA A 351 13.13 -56.82 -23.00
C ALA A 351 12.61 -58.25 -22.81
N ARG A 352 11.94 -58.79 -23.83
CA ARG A 352 11.71 -60.23 -23.92
C ARG A 352 13.08 -60.90 -23.94
N ALA A 353 13.36 -61.68 -22.90
CA ALA A 353 14.45 -62.64 -22.93
C ALA A 353 14.16 -63.66 -24.04
N TYR A 354 14.94 -63.61 -25.12
CA TYR A 354 15.16 -64.79 -25.93
C TYR A 354 16.31 -65.57 -25.30
N THR A 355 15.98 -66.73 -24.75
CA THR A 355 16.85 -67.85 -24.41
C THR A 355 15.95 -69.06 -24.68
N ARG A 356 16.27 -70.05 -25.51
CA ARG A 356 17.53 -70.56 -26.04
C ARG A 356 17.23 -71.22 -27.38
#